data_AF-A0A7K4KK22-F1
#
_entry.id   AF-A0A7K4KK22-F1
#
_cell.length_a   1.000
_cell.length_b   1.000
_cell.length_c   1.000
_cell.angle_alpha   90.00
_cell.angle_beta   90.00
_cell.angle_gamma   90.00
#
_symmetry.space_group_name_H-M   'P 1'
#
loop_
_entity.id
_entity.type
_entity.pdbx_description
1 polymer ?
#
loop_
_entity_poly.entity_id
_entity_poly.type
_entity_poly.pdbx_seq_one_letter_code
_entity_poly.pdbx_strand_id
1 'polypeptide(L)'
;PLPSVSEEGGEAAPLPPQCPPHLDAVSRSDMVALYCDTLLRGCKAEEAGDAMSKYLLEKLKMKENNWLGIWKANPDLFFINSEDLVIPSVGILVEVTWKPPQSSSSQIKASISVVEPFASNIANMPRELVDNILEELDHCVPLLEIYPVEGQDNTVSEIAQALDIVRFFYDFIWRDWDADESCETYAALVEERIKLWCDIQNGTIPAPLGHRFKKHLEKYKILRLELIQYQSNIEEEPTEEEVVECWKKYYELVMLCGLLKIWEDLRLRAHGPLTPRILRRRKGYRDDRKTVTHTVAKTMTAEMIKNFSLDAPLQHHENLNAALESCYSGDTIVIFPGEYKAENLSLLTEDITIKGTGKPEETRIVSEPTHDTFVLSKAQDIKLMQLTLVQQGTVDGIVVVESGHMTIANCVLKCEGTGVCVLTGASLTVTDSEITGAQQGAGVELYPGSTALLEGNKIHHCNNTRASETSPRSLGGINIKVVPVPKLKMKNNHIFSNRGHGVTILQPSEIPASAEGVGELTASGDAEETVSKLMQDLRLEKNTNTLDDVKDIAVVHS
;
A
#
# COMPACT_ATOMS: atom_id res chain seq x y z
N PRO A 1 -36.40 -38.19 46.81
CA PRO A 1 -37.03 -37.79 45.52
C PRO A 1 -37.31 -36.29 45.49
N LEU A 2 -36.35 -35.57 44.91
CA LEU A 2 -36.47 -34.47 43.96
C LEU A 2 -35.01 -34.03 43.73
N PRO A 3 -34.48 -34.11 42.49
CA PRO A 3 -33.11 -33.70 42.25
C PRO A 3 -33.03 -32.17 42.21
N SER A 4 -31.93 -31.68 42.75
CA SER A 4 -31.40 -30.32 42.62
C SER A 4 -31.38 -29.86 41.17
N VAL A 5 -31.95 -28.68 40.91
CA VAL A 5 -31.62 -27.89 39.72
C VAL A 5 -30.66 -26.80 40.19
N SER A 6 -29.44 -26.89 39.68
CA SER A 6 -28.38 -25.90 39.77
C SER A 6 -28.83 -24.58 39.14
N GLU A 7 -28.56 -23.47 39.82
CA GLU A 7 -28.46 -22.15 39.20
C GLU A 7 -27.21 -22.16 38.30
N GLU A 8 -27.37 -22.56 37.03
CA GLU A 8 -26.39 -22.27 35.98
C GLU A 8 -26.79 -20.95 35.31
N GLY A 9 -25.91 -19.96 35.36
CA GLY A 9 -26.05 -18.72 34.59
C GLY A 9 -26.19 -19.07 33.10
N GLY A 10 -27.33 -18.74 32.51
CA GLY A 10 -27.68 -19.18 31.16
C GLY A 10 -26.70 -18.63 30.12
N GLU A 11 -26.09 -19.52 29.35
CA GLU A 11 -25.31 -19.18 28.15
C GLU A 11 -26.17 -18.36 27.16
N ALA A 12 -25.56 -17.38 26.50
CA ALA A 12 -26.24 -16.58 25.49
C ALA A 12 -26.66 -17.46 24.30
N ALA A 13 -27.89 -17.31 23.83
CA ALA A 13 -28.34 -17.98 22.63
C ALA A 13 -27.54 -17.50 21.39
N PRO A 14 -27.38 -18.33 20.35
CA PRO A 14 -26.73 -17.89 19.12
C PRO A 14 -27.56 -16.82 18.41
N LEU A 15 -26.87 -15.86 17.76
CA LEU A 15 -27.53 -14.82 16.97
C LEU A 15 -28.29 -15.40 15.77
N PRO A 16 -29.46 -14.84 15.42
CA PRO A 16 -30.14 -15.15 14.17
C PRO A 16 -29.33 -14.63 12.96
N PRO A 17 -29.61 -15.13 11.73
CA PRO A 17 -28.96 -14.61 10.53
C PRO A 17 -29.34 -13.14 10.29
N GLN A 18 -28.35 -12.32 9.94
CA GLN A 18 -28.57 -10.95 9.47
C GLN A 18 -28.87 -10.93 7.97
N CYS A 19 -29.51 -9.86 7.50
CA CYS A 19 -29.66 -9.61 6.07
C CYS A 19 -28.28 -9.63 5.36
N PRO A 20 -28.19 -10.26 4.17
CA PRO A 20 -26.95 -10.33 3.42
C PRO A 20 -26.56 -8.95 2.87
N PRO A 21 -25.25 -8.68 2.68
CA PRO A 21 -24.78 -7.43 2.10
C PRO A 21 -25.35 -7.24 0.68
N HIS A 22 -25.94 -6.08 0.41
CA HIS A 22 -26.61 -5.83 -0.88
C HIS A 22 -25.66 -5.50 -2.04
N LEU A 23 -24.51 -4.88 -1.75
CA LEU A 23 -23.67 -4.26 -2.79
C LEU A 23 -22.79 -5.24 -3.59
N ASP A 24 -22.60 -6.47 -3.12
CA ASP A 24 -21.75 -7.47 -3.79
C ASP A 24 -22.27 -7.89 -5.18
N ALA A 25 -23.55 -7.60 -5.48
CA ALA A 25 -24.19 -7.94 -6.76
C ALA A 25 -24.45 -6.74 -7.69
N VAL A 26 -24.11 -5.52 -7.28
CA VAL A 26 -24.42 -4.29 -8.02
C VAL A 26 -23.32 -3.98 -9.03
N SER A 27 -23.68 -3.66 -10.27
CA SER A 27 -22.69 -3.32 -11.29
C SER A 27 -22.00 -1.98 -10.98
N ARG A 28 -20.76 -1.80 -11.47
CA ARG A 28 -20.04 -0.53 -11.32
C ARG A 28 -20.87 0.67 -11.81
N SER A 29 -21.53 0.52 -12.95
CA SER A 29 -22.35 1.60 -13.53
C SER A 29 -23.53 1.95 -12.64
N ASP A 30 -24.16 0.95 -12.03
CA ASP A 30 -25.32 1.16 -11.17
C ASP A 30 -24.90 1.78 -9.82
N MET A 31 -23.73 1.42 -9.29
CA MET A 31 -23.17 2.07 -8.09
C MET A 31 -22.89 3.55 -8.35
N VAL A 32 -22.27 3.89 -9.48
CA VAL A 32 -22.00 5.29 -9.84
C VAL A 32 -23.31 6.07 -9.99
N ALA A 33 -24.29 5.53 -10.71
CA ALA A 33 -25.60 6.18 -10.86
C ALA A 33 -26.33 6.35 -9.51
N LEU A 34 -26.23 5.37 -8.61
CA LEU A 34 -26.81 5.46 -7.28
C LEU A 34 -26.17 6.59 -6.47
N TYR A 35 -24.85 6.62 -6.33
CA TYR A 35 -24.18 7.62 -5.49
C TYR A 35 -24.19 9.01 -6.13
N CYS A 36 -23.78 9.13 -7.40
CA CYS A 36 -23.60 10.41 -8.07
C CYS A 36 -24.94 11.05 -8.47
N ASP A 37 -25.83 10.28 -9.11
CA ASP A 37 -27.05 10.83 -9.70
C ASP A 37 -28.24 10.83 -8.73
N THR A 38 -28.27 9.90 -7.77
CA THR A 38 -29.44 9.73 -6.87
C THR A 38 -29.20 10.30 -5.48
N LEU A 39 -28.12 9.90 -4.82
CA LEU A 39 -27.85 10.24 -3.42
C LEU A 39 -27.24 11.64 -3.29
N LEU A 40 -26.14 11.92 -3.97
CA LEU A 40 -25.40 13.18 -3.84
C LEU A 40 -25.98 14.30 -4.70
N ARG A 41 -26.47 14.01 -5.92
CA ARG A 41 -27.15 14.98 -6.81
C ARG A 41 -26.41 16.32 -6.96
N GLY A 42 -25.08 16.28 -7.09
CA GLY A 42 -24.25 17.47 -7.23
C GLY A 42 -24.07 18.29 -5.95
N CYS A 43 -24.35 17.71 -4.77
CA CYS A 43 -24.02 18.32 -3.48
C CYS A 43 -22.51 18.48 -3.33
N LYS A 44 -22.12 19.40 -2.45
CA LYS A 44 -20.72 19.53 -2.05
C LYS A 44 -20.33 18.41 -1.09
N ALA A 45 -19.03 18.19 -0.95
CA ALA A 45 -18.50 17.21 0.01
C ALA A 45 -18.97 17.48 1.45
N GLU A 46 -18.98 18.75 1.87
CA GLU A 46 -19.46 19.18 3.19
C GLU A 46 -20.94 18.80 3.47
N GLU A 47 -21.74 18.62 2.41
CA GLU A 47 -23.17 18.27 2.49
C GLU A 47 -23.43 16.76 2.34
N ALA A 48 -22.40 15.96 2.06
CA ALA A 48 -22.56 14.55 1.75
C ALA A 48 -23.13 13.76 2.94
N GLY A 49 -22.72 14.11 4.17
CA GLY A 49 -23.26 13.49 5.39
C GLY A 49 -24.76 13.76 5.58
N ASP A 50 -25.22 14.96 5.23
CA ASP A 50 -26.64 15.31 5.26
C ASP A 50 -27.43 14.57 4.18
N ALA A 51 -26.85 14.37 3.00
CA ALA A 51 -27.45 13.59 1.92
C ALA A 51 -27.64 12.11 2.33
N MET A 52 -26.62 11.49 2.92
CA MET A 52 -26.70 10.11 3.43
C MET A 52 -27.72 9.99 4.56
N SER A 53 -27.72 10.96 5.49
CA SER A 53 -28.70 10.99 6.58
C SER A 53 -30.12 11.14 6.06
N LYS A 54 -30.35 12.05 5.11
CA LYS A 54 -31.67 12.23 4.48
C LYS A 54 -32.17 10.95 3.81
N TYR A 55 -31.29 10.25 3.09
CA TYR A 55 -31.62 8.99 2.44
C TYR A 55 -32.05 7.92 3.47
N LEU A 56 -31.29 7.75 4.57
CA LEU A 56 -31.67 6.82 5.63
C LEU A 56 -32.98 7.22 6.31
N LEU A 57 -33.18 8.51 6.60
CA LEU A 57 -34.41 9.00 7.22
C LEU A 57 -35.64 8.73 6.36
N GLU A 58 -35.55 8.86 5.04
CA GLU A 58 -36.64 8.53 4.12
C GLU A 58 -37.02 7.05 4.18
N LYS A 59 -36.02 6.16 4.32
CA LYS A 59 -36.25 4.71 4.46
C LYS A 59 -36.81 4.33 5.82
N LEU A 60 -36.30 4.92 6.90
CA LEU A 60 -36.78 4.68 8.27
C LEU A 60 -38.21 5.16 8.49
N LYS A 61 -38.63 6.26 7.85
CA LYS A 61 -40.02 6.77 7.94
C LYS A 61 -41.08 5.78 7.47
N MET A 62 -40.70 4.82 6.63
CA MET A 62 -41.62 3.79 6.15
C MET A 62 -41.91 2.71 7.21
N LYS A 63 -41.15 2.71 8.32
CA LYS A 63 -41.26 1.72 9.39
C LYS A 63 -41.87 2.33 10.64
N GLU A 64 -43.14 1.98 10.89
CA GLU A 64 -43.91 2.47 12.05
C GLU A 64 -43.68 1.64 13.32
N ASN A 65 -43.31 0.37 13.16
CA ASN A 65 -43.15 -0.58 14.26
C ASN A 65 -41.67 -0.85 14.56
N ASN A 66 -41.39 -1.36 15.75
CA ASN A 66 -40.07 -1.88 16.11
C ASN A 66 -39.65 -3.03 15.17
N TRP A 67 -38.34 -3.26 15.11
CA TRP A 67 -37.75 -4.33 14.31
C TRP A 67 -36.54 -4.92 15.03
N LEU A 68 -36.15 -6.14 14.65
CA LEU A 68 -35.03 -6.85 15.26
C LEU A 68 -33.74 -6.54 14.50
N GLY A 69 -32.70 -6.17 15.23
CA GLY A 69 -31.36 -5.94 14.71
C GLY A 69 -30.30 -6.60 15.57
N ILE A 70 -29.10 -6.75 15.00
CA ILE A 70 -27.90 -7.14 15.73
C ILE A 70 -27.07 -5.87 15.91
N TRP A 71 -26.92 -5.42 17.15
CA TRP A 71 -25.97 -4.37 17.48
C TRP A 71 -24.57 -4.95 17.48
N LYS A 72 -23.71 -4.49 16.57
CA LYS A 72 -22.29 -4.86 16.51
C LYS A 72 -21.44 -3.76 17.13
N ALA A 73 -21.14 -3.93 18.40
CA ALA A 73 -20.40 -2.98 19.20
C ALA A 73 -18.88 -3.18 19.07
N ASN A 74 -18.13 -2.10 19.30
CA ASN A 74 -16.67 -2.17 19.46
C ASN A 74 -16.33 -3.06 20.69
N PRO A 75 -15.47 -4.08 20.53
CA PRO A 75 -15.01 -4.91 21.65
C PRO A 75 -14.41 -4.14 22.83
N ASP A 76 -13.79 -2.98 22.59
CA ASP A 76 -13.18 -2.15 23.65
C ASP A 76 -14.20 -1.64 24.68
N LEU A 77 -15.49 -1.61 24.33
CA LEU A 77 -16.57 -1.29 25.27
C LEU A 77 -16.78 -2.39 26.32
N PHE A 78 -16.39 -3.62 26.01
CA PHE A 78 -16.65 -4.80 26.85
C PHE A 78 -15.38 -5.36 27.48
N PHE A 79 -14.21 -5.18 26.84
CA PHE A 79 -12.97 -5.81 27.24
C PHE A 79 -11.87 -4.76 27.42
N ILE A 80 -11.40 -4.61 28.66
CA ILE A 80 -10.22 -3.79 28.97
C ILE A 80 -8.99 -4.72 28.82
N ASN A 81 -8.21 -4.55 27.76
CA ASN A 81 -6.93 -5.25 27.48
C ASN A 81 -7.01 -6.76 27.23
N SER A 82 -7.61 -7.21 26.12
CA SER A 82 -7.44 -8.59 25.64
C SER A 82 -6.31 -8.68 24.60
N GLU A 83 -5.07 -8.91 25.05
CA GLU A 83 -3.91 -9.07 24.14
C GLU A 83 -3.96 -10.37 23.32
N ASP A 84 -4.81 -11.34 23.68
CA ASP A 84 -4.77 -12.71 23.15
C ASP A 84 -5.94 -13.13 22.21
N LEU A 85 -7.00 -12.31 22.05
CA LEU A 85 -8.10 -12.60 21.11
C LEU A 85 -8.50 -11.37 20.28
N VAL A 86 -8.34 -11.47 18.95
CA VAL A 86 -8.89 -10.48 18.00
C VAL A 86 -10.37 -10.79 17.77
N ILE A 87 -11.24 -10.19 18.60
CA ILE A 87 -12.69 -10.22 18.41
C ILE A 87 -13.04 -9.09 17.43
N PRO A 88 -13.68 -9.34 16.28
CA PRO A 88 -13.96 -8.28 15.31
C PRO A 88 -15.10 -7.35 15.76
N SER A 89 -16.07 -7.87 16.51
CA SER A 89 -17.16 -7.11 17.13
C SER A 89 -17.90 -7.95 18.16
N VAL A 90 -18.56 -7.28 19.10
CA VAL A 90 -19.52 -7.89 20.03
C VAL A 90 -20.91 -7.72 19.44
N GLY A 91 -21.54 -8.82 19.06
CA GLY A 91 -22.88 -8.86 18.47
C GLY A 91 -23.94 -9.20 19.50
N ILE A 92 -24.99 -8.39 19.59
CA ILE A 92 -26.08 -8.55 20.56
C ILE A 92 -27.43 -8.39 19.83
N LEU A 93 -28.37 -9.31 20.06
CA LEU A 93 -29.71 -9.21 19.51
C LEU A 93 -30.53 -8.14 20.25
N VAL A 94 -31.03 -7.16 19.51
CA VAL A 94 -31.74 -6.01 20.04
C VAL A 94 -33.03 -5.74 19.27
N GLU A 95 -34.02 -5.20 19.98
CA GLU A 95 -35.20 -4.58 19.41
C GLU A 95 -34.87 -3.10 19.19
N VAL A 96 -35.08 -2.64 17.97
CA VAL A 96 -34.71 -1.32 17.52
C VAL A 96 -35.98 -0.48 17.46
N THR A 97 -36.00 0.58 18.26
CA THR A 97 -37.05 1.59 18.26
C THR A 97 -36.52 2.83 17.57
N TRP A 98 -37.12 3.17 16.43
CA TRP A 98 -36.80 4.41 15.72
C TRP A 98 -37.79 5.51 16.11
N LYS A 99 -37.26 6.69 16.46
CA LYS A 99 -38.04 7.93 16.61
C LYS A 99 -37.39 9.03 15.79
N PRO A 100 -38.17 9.84 15.06
CA PRO A 100 -37.60 10.95 14.29
C PRO A 100 -36.81 11.90 15.21
N PRO A 101 -35.61 12.35 14.82
CA PRO A 101 -34.83 13.28 15.63
C PRO A 101 -35.60 14.60 15.80
N GLN A 102 -35.58 15.19 17.00
CA GLN A 102 -36.12 16.53 17.23
C GLN A 102 -35.14 17.64 16.81
N SER A 103 -33.86 17.31 16.63
CA SER A 103 -32.80 18.22 16.21
C SER A 103 -32.07 17.69 14.97
N SER A 104 -31.51 18.61 14.19
CA SER A 104 -30.70 18.35 12.99
C SER A 104 -29.28 17.89 13.37
N SER A 105 -29.17 16.80 14.16
CA SER A 105 -27.87 16.15 14.37
C SER A 105 -27.51 15.32 13.15
N SER A 106 -26.26 15.40 12.71
CA SER A 106 -25.73 14.71 11.53
C SER A 106 -25.54 13.20 11.74
N GLN A 107 -25.59 12.69 12.97
CA GLN A 107 -25.40 11.27 13.26
C GLN A 107 -26.70 10.64 13.77
N ILE A 108 -27.29 9.79 12.94
CA ILE A 108 -28.54 9.10 13.25
C ILE A 108 -28.28 8.02 14.31
N LYS A 109 -28.91 8.18 15.48
CA LYS A 109 -28.91 7.19 16.56
C LYS A 109 -30.24 6.44 16.59
N ALA A 110 -30.21 5.20 17.06
CA ALA A 110 -31.40 4.40 17.30
C ALA A 110 -31.48 3.99 18.77
N SER A 111 -32.69 3.99 19.32
CA SER A 111 -32.94 3.47 20.67
C SER A 111 -33.06 1.95 20.59
N ILE A 112 -32.38 1.24 21.48
CA ILE A 112 -32.32 -0.22 21.47
C ILE A 112 -32.63 -0.82 22.84
N SER A 113 -33.30 -1.97 22.83
CA SER A 113 -33.53 -2.81 24.01
C SER A 113 -33.09 -4.24 23.72
N VAL A 114 -32.49 -4.91 24.71
CA VAL A 114 -32.07 -6.31 24.55
C VAL A 114 -33.31 -7.21 24.42
N VAL A 115 -33.27 -8.15 23.47
CA VAL A 115 -34.37 -9.08 23.19
C VAL A 115 -34.28 -10.31 24.08
N GLU A 116 -35.43 -10.84 24.50
CA GLU A 116 -35.52 -12.15 25.15
C GLU A 116 -35.97 -13.25 24.16
N PRO A 117 -35.30 -14.42 24.13
CA PRO A 117 -34.14 -14.79 24.95
C PRO A 117 -32.86 -14.05 24.54
N PHE A 118 -32.01 -13.73 25.53
CA PHE A 118 -30.72 -13.08 25.30
C PHE A 118 -29.86 -13.86 24.30
N ALA A 119 -29.40 -13.17 23.24
CA ALA A 119 -28.58 -13.77 22.19
C ALA A 119 -27.34 -12.92 21.87
N SER A 120 -26.20 -13.60 21.71
CA SER A 120 -24.91 -12.97 21.39
C SER A 120 -24.03 -13.89 20.54
N ASN A 121 -23.08 -13.31 19.81
CA ASN A 121 -22.00 -14.08 19.17
C ASN A 121 -20.96 -14.59 20.17
N ILE A 122 -20.96 -14.08 21.41
CA ILE A 122 -20.09 -14.53 22.50
C ILE A 122 -20.93 -15.36 23.47
N ALA A 123 -20.66 -16.67 23.51
CA ALA A 123 -21.47 -17.64 24.25
C ALA A 123 -21.60 -17.30 25.75
N ASN A 124 -20.52 -16.81 26.37
CA ASN A 124 -20.47 -16.48 27.80
C ASN A 124 -20.62 -14.98 28.07
N MET A 125 -21.29 -14.23 27.19
CA MET A 125 -21.49 -12.80 27.41
C MET A 125 -22.40 -12.55 28.61
N PRO A 126 -21.95 -11.83 29.67
CA PRO A 126 -22.82 -11.53 30.81
C PRO A 126 -23.88 -10.50 30.43
N ARG A 127 -25.15 -10.84 30.62
CA ARG A 127 -26.27 -9.92 30.36
C ARG A 127 -26.16 -8.62 31.17
N GLU A 128 -25.79 -8.73 32.45
CA GLU A 128 -25.63 -7.57 33.33
C GLU A 128 -24.59 -6.57 32.80
N LEU A 129 -23.50 -7.06 32.18
CA LEU A 129 -22.48 -6.20 31.57
C LEU A 129 -23.06 -5.41 30.38
N VAL A 130 -23.83 -6.09 29.53
CA VAL A 130 -24.52 -5.46 28.39
C VAL A 130 -25.49 -4.39 28.87
N ASP A 131 -26.29 -4.69 29.89
CA ASP A 131 -27.28 -3.74 30.42
C ASP A 131 -26.59 -2.50 31.02
N ASN A 132 -25.52 -2.67 31.79
CA ASN A 132 -24.74 -1.53 32.34
C ASN A 132 -24.18 -0.64 31.22
N ILE A 133 -23.63 -1.22 30.15
CA ILE A 133 -23.11 -0.46 29.01
C ILE A 133 -24.24 0.28 28.28
N LEU A 134 -25.40 -0.37 28.09
CA LEU A 134 -26.54 0.28 27.47
C LEU A 134 -27.10 1.42 28.32
N GLU A 135 -27.09 1.30 29.65
CA GLU A 135 -27.45 2.38 30.57
C GLU A 135 -26.50 3.58 30.42
N GLU A 136 -25.18 3.34 30.34
CA GLU A 136 -24.18 4.40 30.08
C GLU A 136 -24.38 5.08 28.72
N LEU A 137 -24.87 4.35 27.72
CA LEU A 137 -25.18 4.85 26.39
C LEU A 137 -26.60 5.43 26.25
N ASP A 138 -27.37 5.52 27.34
CA ASP A 138 -28.79 5.95 27.36
C ASP A 138 -29.65 5.15 26.35
N HIS A 139 -29.36 3.86 26.22
CA HIS A 139 -29.97 2.94 25.27
C HIS A 139 -29.91 3.42 23.80
N CYS A 140 -28.99 4.32 23.45
CA CYS A 140 -28.93 4.96 22.14
C CYS A 140 -27.58 4.72 21.45
N VAL A 141 -27.60 3.94 20.37
CA VAL A 141 -26.39 3.58 19.61
C VAL A 141 -26.42 4.16 18.19
N PRO A 142 -25.26 4.36 17.54
CA PRO A 142 -25.22 4.76 16.13
C PRO A 142 -25.97 3.75 15.25
N LEU A 143 -26.86 4.24 14.38
CA LEU A 143 -27.69 3.37 13.55
C LEU A 143 -26.85 2.46 12.63
N LEU A 144 -25.69 2.94 12.17
CA LEU A 144 -24.78 2.17 11.32
C LEU A 144 -24.13 0.98 12.05
N GLU A 145 -24.25 0.86 13.38
CA GLU A 145 -23.82 -0.34 14.14
C GLU A 145 -24.90 -1.43 14.18
N ILE A 146 -26.11 -1.17 13.68
CA ILE A 146 -27.25 -2.09 13.76
C ILE A 146 -27.45 -2.84 12.44
N TYR A 147 -27.37 -4.16 12.47
CA TYR A 147 -27.55 -5.03 11.31
C TYR A 147 -28.92 -5.71 11.36
N PRO A 148 -29.86 -5.40 10.45
CA PRO A 148 -31.20 -6.00 10.49
C PRO A 148 -31.19 -7.52 10.36
N VAL A 149 -32.08 -8.18 11.11
CA VAL A 149 -32.25 -9.65 11.09
C VAL A 149 -33.06 -10.08 9.86
N GLU A 150 -32.65 -11.17 9.23
CA GLU A 150 -33.30 -11.74 8.03
C GLU A 150 -34.71 -12.28 8.34
N GLY A 151 -35.59 -12.31 7.32
CA GLY A 151 -36.92 -12.92 7.41
C GLY A 151 -38.01 -12.01 8.03
N GLN A 152 -37.67 -10.75 8.29
CA GLN A 152 -38.63 -9.71 8.67
C GLN A 152 -39.37 -9.15 7.45
N ASP A 153 -40.22 -8.14 7.66
CA ASP A 153 -41.00 -7.53 6.58
C ASP A 153 -40.12 -6.84 5.52
N ASN A 154 -40.73 -6.54 4.37
CA ASN A 154 -40.04 -5.92 3.23
C ASN A 154 -39.42 -4.55 3.58
N THR A 155 -40.04 -3.80 4.50
CA THR A 155 -39.51 -2.51 4.94
C THR A 155 -38.19 -2.67 5.68
N VAL A 156 -38.06 -3.71 6.53
CA VAL A 156 -36.79 -4.02 7.20
C VAL A 156 -35.72 -4.43 6.19
N SER A 157 -36.08 -5.18 5.14
CA SER A 157 -35.15 -5.48 4.04
C SER A 157 -34.68 -4.22 3.31
N GLU A 158 -35.57 -3.26 3.04
CA GLU A 158 -35.19 -1.98 2.44
C GLU A 158 -34.31 -1.13 3.36
N ILE A 159 -34.54 -1.16 4.68
CA ILE A 159 -33.67 -0.52 5.67
C ILE A 159 -32.29 -1.16 5.67
N ALA A 160 -32.19 -2.49 5.62
CA ALA A 160 -30.92 -3.20 5.54
C ALA A 160 -30.10 -2.76 4.32
N GLN A 161 -30.73 -2.73 3.14
CA GLN A 161 -30.10 -2.25 1.91
C GLN A 161 -29.62 -0.81 2.04
N ALA A 162 -30.43 0.07 2.61
CA ALA A 162 -30.08 1.47 2.79
C ALA A 162 -28.89 1.65 3.75
N LEU A 163 -28.85 0.88 4.84
CA LEU A 163 -27.72 0.88 5.77
C LEU A 163 -26.44 0.38 5.10
N ASP A 164 -26.51 -0.67 4.29
CA ASP A 164 -25.34 -1.18 3.56
C ASP A 164 -24.80 -0.16 2.56
N ILE A 165 -25.70 0.54 1.85
CA ILE A 165 -25.34 1.65 0.94
C ILE A 165 -24.61 2.77 1.70
N VAL A 166 -25.10 3.16 2.88
CA VAL A 166 -24.45 4.24 3.65
C VAL A 166 -23.16 3.77 4.33
N ARG A 167 -23.10 2.52 4.82
CA ARG A 167 -21.85 1.93 5.33
C ARG A 167 -20.77 1.92 4.25
N PHE A 168 -21.10 1.44 3.05
CA PHE A 168 -20.14 1.45 1.94
C PHE A 168 -19.63 2.84 1.61
N PHE A 169 -20.51 3.85 1.67
CA PHE A 169 -20.09 5.23 1.50
C PHE A 169 -19.01 5.61 2.52
N TYR A 170 -19.25 5.41 3.81
CA TYR A 170 -18.27 5.77 4.85
C TYR A 170 -17.02 4.88 4.89
N ASP A 171 -17.16 3.60 4.55
CA ASP A 171 -16.07 2.62 4.60
C ASP A 171 -15.09 2.77 3.42
N PHE A 172 -15.62 3.05 2.22
CA PHE A 172 -14.84 2.97 0.97
C PHE A 172 -14.81 4.27 0.16
N ILE A 173 -15.84 5.12 0.22
CA ILE A 173 -15.94 6.34 -0.60
C ILE A 173 -15.48 7.59 0.16
N TRP A 174 -16.08 7.87 1.31
CA TRP A 174 -15.83 9.07 2.11
C TRP A 174 -14.39 9.13 2.60
N ARG A 175 -13.82 10.33 2.59
CA ARG A 175 -12.59 10.67 3.31
C ARG A 175 -12.88 11.91 4.16
N ASP A 176 -12.31 11.95 5.35
CA ASP A 176 -12.44 13.11 6.23
C ASP A 176 -11.86 14.39 5.63
N TRP A 177 -10.82 14.29 4.78
CA TRP A 177 -10.28 15.42 4.04
C TRP A 177 -11.17 15.92 2.90
N ASP A 178 -12.26 15.23 2.56
CA ASP A 178 -13.19 15.72 1.53
C ASP A 178 -13.92 16.98 2.00
N ALA A 179 -14.23 17.09 3.29
CA ALA A 179 -14.89 18.26 3.86
C ALA A 179 -13.96 19.48 3.97
N ASP A 180 -12.65 19.23 4.11
CA ASP A 180 -11.64 20.27 4.31
C ASP A 180 -11.26 20.97 2.98
N GLU A 181 -11.62 20.41 1.82
CA GLU A 181 -11.20 20.90 0.51
C GLU A 181 -12.38 21.26 -0.40
N SER A 182 -12.32 22.45 -1.00
CA SER A 182 -13.29 22.86 -2.01
C SER A 182 -13.10 22.02 -3.28
N CYS A 183 -13.97 21.02 -3.48
CA CYS A 183 -14.03 20.24 -4.70
C CYS A 183 -15.14 20.80 -5.62
N GLU A 184 -14.78 21.26 -6.81
CA GLU A 184 -15.77 21.76 -7.80
C GLU A 184 -16.69 20.64 -8.31
N THR A 185 -16.24 19.37 -8.28
CA THR A 185 -16.99 18.21 -8.78
C THR A 185 -16.85 16.97 -7.86
N TYR A 186 -17.47 17.03 -6.68
CA TYR A 186 -17.44 15.92 -5.72
C TYR A 186 -17.94 14.58 -6.29
N ALA A 187 -18.94 14.61 -7.18
CA ALA A 187 -19.45 13.42 -7.86
C ALA A 187 -18.39 12.69 -8.70
N ALA A 188 -17.48 13.42 -9.37
CA ALA A 188 -16.41 12.82 -10.16
C ALA A 188 -15.40 12.09 -9.27
N LEU A 189 -15.08 12.68 -8.11
CA LEU A 189 -14.22 12.04 -7.10
C LEU A 189 -14.84 10.74 -6.58
N VAL A 190 -16.15 10.75 -6.32
CA VAL A 190 -16.89 9.56 -5.88
C VAL A 190 -16.88 8.47 -6.95
N GLU A 191 -17.07 8.82 -8.22
CA GLU A 191 -16.98 7.89 -9.35
C GLU A 191 -15.59 7.22 -9.43
N GLU A 192 -14.51 7.99 -9.35
CA GLU A 192 -13.14 7.44 -9.39
C GLU A 192 -12.85 6.52 -8.20
N ARG A 193 -13.38 6.80 -7.01
CA ARG A 193 -13.23 5.91 -5.84
C ARG A 193 -14.04 4.62 -5.98
N ILE A 194 -15.25 4.66 -6.54
CA ILE A 194 -16.04 3.46 -6.85
C ILE A 194 -15.29 2.60 -7.88
N LYS A 195 -14.71 3.22 -8.90
CA LYS A 195 -13.89 2.55 -9.91
C LYS A 195 -12.65 1.91 -9.29
N LEU A 196 -11.90 2.63 -8.46
CA LEU A 196 -10.74 2.11 -7.72
C LEU A 196 -11.13 0.88 -6.88
N TRP A 197 -12.23 0.95 -6.13
CA TRP A 197 -12.72 -0.18 -5.36
C TRP A 197 -13.01 -1.40 -6.27
N CYS A 198 -13.74 -1.20 -7.37
CA CYS A 198 -14.05 -2.26 -8.33
C CYS A 198 -12.78 -2.88 -8.95
N ASP A 199 -11.81 -2.04 -9.30
CA ASP A 199 -10.55 -2.48 -9.93
C ASP A 199 -9.69 -3.31 -8.96
N ILE A 200 -9.74 -3.03 -7.66
CA ILE A 200 -9.13 -3.87 -6.63
C ILE A 200 -9.86 -5.21 -6.51
N GLN A 201 -11.20 -5.21 -6.45
CA GLN A 201 -11.98 -6.45 -6.26
C GLN A 201 -11.86 -7.40 -7.44
N ASN A 202 -11.88 -6.86 -8.66
CA ASN A 202 -11.84 -7.66 -9.89
C ASN A 202 -10.41 -8.05 -10.30
N GLY A 203 -9.39 -7.63 -9.53
CA GLY A 203 -7.99 -7.94 -9.80
C GLY A 203 -7.35 -7.16 -10.95
N THR A 204 -8.03 -6.13 -11.48
CA THR A 204 -7.43 -5.16 -12.41
C THR A 204 -6.21 -4.51 -11.77
N ILE A 205 -6.32 -4.14 -10.50
CA ILE A 205 -5.19 -3.77 -9.64
C ILE A 205 -4.68 -5.05 -8.95
N PRO A 206 -3.39 -5.41 -9.11
CA PRO A 206 -2.80 -6.55 -8.43
C PRO A 206 -3.06 -6.53 -6.92
N ALA A 207 -3.41 -7.70 -6.36
CA ALA A 207 -3.80 -7.82 -4.95
C ALA A 207 -2.81 -7.18 -3.96
N PRO A 208 -1.47 -7.27 -4.12
CA PRO A 208 -0.58 -6.62 -3.17
C PRO A 208 -0.56 -5.09 -3.29
N LEU A 209 -0.83 -4.52 -4.48
CA LEU A 209 -1.03 -3.07 -4.62
C LEU A 209 -2.34 -2.62 -3.96
N GLY A 210 -3.41 -3.40 -4.12
CA GLY A 210 -4.67 -3.17 -3.39
C GLY A 210 -4.48 -3.25 -1.87
N HIS A 211 -3.71 -4.23 -1.38
CA HIS A 211 -3.34 -4.35 0.03
C HIS A 211 -2.51 -3.15 0.51
N ARG A 212 -1.55 -2.70 -0.29
CA ARG A 212 -0.73 -1.51 0.00
C ARG A 212 -1.60 -0.26 0.15
N PHE A 213 -2.52 -0.01 -0.78
CA PHE A 213 -3.46 1.10 -0.68
C PHE A 213 -4.28 1.02 0.62
N LYS A 214 -4.89 -0.14 0.90
CA LYS A 214 -5.67 -0.38 2.14
C LYS A 214 -4.83 -0.13 3.39
N LYS A 215 -3.59 -0.63 3.44
CA LYS A 215 -2.65 -0.41 4.55
C LYS A 215 -2.34 1.08 4.77
N HIS A 216 -2.13 1.85 3.71
CA HIS A 216 -1.88 3.29 3.82
C HIS A 216 -3.13 4.06 4.25
N LEU A 217 -4.31 3.66 3.77
CA LEU A 217 -5.58 4.25 4.19
C LEU A 217 -5.87 3.96 5.67
N GLU A 218 -5.58 2.75 6.15
CA GLU A 218 -5.74 2.40 7.56
C GLU A 218 -4.73 3.15 8.45
N LYS A 219 -3.46 3.22 8.03
CA LYS A 219 -2.45 4.04 8.71
C LYS A 219 -2.89 5.50 8.82
N TYR A 220 -3.54 6.04 7.78
CA TYR A 220 -4.08 7.39 7.81
C TYR A 220 -5.15 7.56 8.90
N LYS A 221 -6.13 6.64 8.95
CA LYS A 221 -7.20 6.67 9.96
C LYS A 221 -6.63 6.64 11.38
N ILE A 222 -5.65 5.78 11.64
CA ILE A 222 -4.97 5.68 12.94
C ILE A 222 -4.27 6.99 13.30
N LEU A 223 -3.43 7.53 12.40
CA LEU A 223 -2.71 8.79 12.65
C LEU A 223 -3.64 9.98 12.86
N ARG A 224 -4.80 10.00 12.17
CA ARG A 224 -5.82 11.04 12.37
C ARG A 224 -6.41 10.96 13.78
N LEU A 225 -6.78 9.76 14.24
CA LEU A 225 -7.30 9.56 15.59
C LEU A 225 -6.27 9.92 16.66
N GLU A 226 -5.01 9.52 16.49
CA GLU A 226 -3.92 9.90 17.38
C GLU A 226 -3.73 11.42 17.45
N LEU A 227 -3.83 12.13 16.31
CA LEU A 227 -3.73 13.58 16.27
C LEU A 227 -4.88 14.25 17.03
N ILE A 228 -6.13 13.78 16.81
CA ILE A 228 -7.31 14.30 17.51
C ILE A 228 -7.17 14.08 19.02
N GLN A 229 -6.78 12.87 19.44
CA GLN A 229 -6.59 12.54 20.84
C GLN A 229 -5.45 13.35 21.48
N TYR A 230 -4.36 13.56 20.74
CA TYR A 230 -3.27 14.41 21.20
C TYR A 230 -3.74 15.85 21.41
N GLN A 231 -4.47 16.40 20.43
CA GLN A 231 -5.03 17.76 20.51
C GLN A 231 -6.03 17.92 21.65
N SER A 232 -6.84 16.90 21.95
CA SER A 232 -7.80 16.96 23.07
C SER A 232 -7.13 16.90 24.46
N ASN A 233 -5.90 16.41 24.54
CA ASN A 233 -5.15 16.28 25.79
C ASN A 233 -4.29 17.52 26.11
N ILE A 234 -4.15 18.46 25.17
CA ILE A 234 -3.43 19.72 25.38
C ILE A 234 -4.30 20.64 26.24
N GLU A 235 -3.77 21.10 27.38
CA GLU A 235 -4.40 22.14 28.20
C GLU A 235 -4.33 23.52 27.50
N GLU A 236 -5.22 24.46 27.87
CA GLU A 236 -5.57 25.68 27.13
C GLU A 236 -4.47 26.30 26.22
N GLU A 237 -3.26 26.54 26.74
CA GLU A 237 -2.12 27.01 25.93
C GLU A 237 -1.07 25.90 25.71
N PRO A 238 -0.84 25.49 24.46
CA PRO A 238 0.19 24.50 24.15
C PRO A 238 1.59 25.07 24.39
N THR A 239 2.44 24.28 25.03
CA THR A 239 3.88 24.52 25.11
C THR A 239 4.54 24.46 23.72
N GLU A 240 5.72 25.07 23.57
CA GLU A 240 6.47 25.00 22.31
C GLU A 240 6.76 23.55 21.87
N GLU A 241 7.01 22.64 22.83
CA GLU A 241 7.23 21.21 22.57
C GLU A 241 5.98 20.53 22.00
N GLU A 242 4.80 20.81 22.58
CA GLU A 242 3.51 20.29 22.11
C GLU A 242 3.14 20.83 20.74
N VAL A 243 3.42 22.11 20.47
CA VAL A 243 3.24 22.70 19.14
C VAL A 243 4.08 21.96 18.11
N VAL A 244 5.37 21.74 18.41
CA VAL A 244 6.29 21.03 17.51
C VAL A 244 5.83 19.60 17.27
N GLU A 245 5.40 18.89 18.31
CA GLU A 245 4.94 17.50 18.18
C GLU A 245 3.61 17.39 17.40
N CYS A 246 2.67 18.30 17.64
CA CYS A 246 1.44 18.43 16.88
C CYS A 246 1.73 18.68 15.39
N TRP A 247 2.69 19.57 15.09
CA TRP A 247 3.14 19.83 13.72
C TRP A 247 3.75 18.60 13.05
N LYS A 248 4.54 17.77 13.76
CA LYS A 248 5.08 16.54 13.18
C LYS A 248 3.98 15.55 12.83
N LYS A 249 3.03 15.32 13.75
CA LYS A 249 1.88 14.43 13.54
C LYS A 249 1.01 14.92 12.37
N TYR A 250 0.68 16.21 12.34
CA TYR A 250 -0.06 16.83 11.24
C TYR A 250 0.68 16.71 9.91
N TYR A 251 2.00 16.92 9.89
CA TYR A 251 2.80 16.82 8.69
C TYR A 251 2.82 15.39 8.13
N GLU A 252 2.97 14.36 8.97
CA GLU A 252 2.90 12.97 8.54
C GLU A 252 1.52 12.64 7.93
N LEU A 253 0.45 13.13 8.55
CA LEU A 253 -0.92 12.97 8.07
C LEU A 253 -1.12 13.62 6.68
N VAL A 254 -0.68 14.86 6.48
CA VAL A 254 -0.78 15.58 5.20
C VAL A 254 0.00 14.85 4.10
N MET A 255 1.20 14.35 4.40
CA MET A 255 1.99 13.59 3.44
C MET A 255 1.31 12.28 3.03
N LEU A 256 0.70 11.58 3.98
CA LEU A 256 -0.04 10.35 3.72
C LEU A 256 -1.34 10.60 2.95
N CYS A 257 -2.05 11.69 3.25
CA CYS A 257 -3.20 12.17 2.49
C CYS A 257 -2.82 12.44 1.03
N GLY A 258 -1.73 13.19 0.80
CA GLY A 258 -1.22 13.46 -0.56
C GLY A 258 -0.89 12.18 -1.33
N LEU A 259 -0.30 11.18 -0.67
CA LEU A 259 -0.05 9.87 -1.28
C LEU A 259 -1.35 9.16 -1.68
N LEU A 260 -2.35 9.14 -0.80
CA LEU A 260 -3.64 8.49 -1.05
C LEU A 260 -4.40 9.17 -2.20
N LYS A 261 -4.30 10.49 -2.34
CA LYS A 261 -4.86 11.21 -3.50
C LYS A 261 -4.20 10.82 -4.82
N ILE A 262 -2.88 10.62 -4.82
CA ILE A 262 -2.17 10.09 -6.00
C ILE A 262 -2.64 8.67 -6.32
N TRP A 263 -2.99 7.88 -5.30
CA TRP A 263 -3.62 6.59 -5.52
C TRP A 263 -5.00 6.74 -6.18
N GLU A 264 -5.83 7.66 -5.72
CA GLU A 264 -7.20 7.86 -6.20
C GLU A 264 -7.29 8.43 -7.63
N ASP A 265 -6.30 9.20 -8.09
CA ASP A 265 -6.23 9.75 -9.46
C ASP A 265 -5.85 8.69 -10.54
N LEU A 266 -5.36 7.54 -10.11
CA LEU A 266 -5.15 6.30 -10.87
C LEU A 266 -4.82 6.33 -12.38
N ARG A 267 -4.06 7.33 -12.83
CA ARG A 267 -3.17 7.24 -14.02
C ARG A 267 -1.93 6.35 -13.72
N LEU A 268 -2.05 5.42 -12.77
CA LEU A 268 -0.90 4.77 -12.15
C LEU A 268 -0.22 3.75 -13.06
N ARG A 269 1.09 3.85 -13.02
CA ARG A 269 2.08 2.94 -13.60
C ARG A 269 1.99 1.60 -12.86
N ALA A 270 2.42 0.50 -13.48
CA ALA A 270 2.29 -0.89 -13.01
C ALA A 270 2.72 -1.23 -11.55
N HIS A 271 3.23 -0.26 -10.77
CA HIS A 271 3.76 -0.42 -9.41
C HIS A 271 3.07 0.49 -8.36
N GLY A 272 2.11 1.33 -8.74
CA GLY A 272 1.52 2.34 -7.84
C GLY A 272 2.49 3.47 -7.45
N PRO A 273 2.05 4.47 -6.64
CA PRO A 273 2.90 5.51 -6.12
C PRO A 273 3.73 4.99 -4.94
N LEU A 274 4.99 5.43 -4.90
CA LEU A 274 5.92 5.05 -3.85
C LEU A 274 5.69 5.89 -2.59
N THR A 275 5.96 5.28 -1.44
CA THR A 275 5.82 5.94 -0.14
C THR A 275 6.71 7.20 -0.05
N PRO A 276 6.15 8.39 0.29
CA PRO A 276 6.86 9.66 0.26
C PRO A 276 8.11 9.72 1.14
N ARG A 277 8.99 10.67 0.80
CA ARG A 277 10.43 10.74 1.15
C ARG A 277 10.80 11.14 2.59
N ILE A 278 9.91 11.18 3.58
CA ILE A 278 10.16 12.09 4.73
C ILE A 278 10.41 11.40 6.09
N LEU A 279 10.30 10.08 6.20
CA LEU A 279 10.40 9.43 7.53
C LEU A 279 11.80 8.93 7.94
N ARG A 280 12.87 9.21 7.18
CA ARG A 280 14.23 8.90 7.66
C ARG A 280 15.21 10.01 7.30
N ARG A 281 15.63 10.76 8.33
CA ARG A 281 16.69 11.77 8.22
C ARG A 281 18.00 11.06 7.91
N ARG A 282 18.69 11.50 6.86
CA ARG A 282 20.05 11.01 6.58
C ARG A 282 20.96 11.31 7.77
N LYS A 283 21.75 10.34 8.18
CA LYS A 283 22.79 10.56 9.19
C LYS A 283 23.97 11.33 8.60
N GLY A 284 24.27 11.06 7.32
CA GLY A 284 25.43 11.61 6.64
C GLY A 284 26.72 10.97 7.16
N TYR A 285 27.82 11.72 7.05
CA TYR A 285 29.13 11.30 7.53
C TYR A 285 29.22 11.43 9.05
N ARG A 286 30.03 10.58 9.70
CA ARG A 286 30.41 10.76 11.10
C ARG A 286 31.19 12.07 11.29
N ASP A 287 31.11 12.64 12.50
CA ASP A 287 31.82 13.87 12.86
C ASP A 287 33.34 13.78 12.65
N ASP A 288 33.92 12.60 12.90
CA ASP A 288 35.34 12.33 12.72
C ASP A 288 35.73 11.93 11.28
N ARG A 289 34.75 11.86 10.37
CA ARG A 289 34.86 11.39 8.98
C ARG A 289 35.48 10.00 8.81
N LYS A 290 35.56 9.19 9.87
CA LYS A 290 36.07 7.82 9.77
C LYS A 290 34.97 6.89 9.27
N THR A 291 35.36 6.00 8.36
CA THR A 291 34.50 4.94 7.85
C THR A 291 34.69 3.69 8.69
N VAL A 292 33.59 2.98 8.93
CA VAL A 292 33.57 1.74 9.70
C VAL A 292 33.20 0.60 8.77
N THR A 293 33.87 -0.53 8.96
CA THR A 293 33.51 -1.78 8.30
C THR A 293 32.62 -2.59 9.24
N HIS A 294 31.35 -2.72 8.89
CA HIS A 294 30.39 -3.53 9.63
C HIS A 294 30.42 -4.96 9.11
N THR A 295 30.58 -5.94 9.98
CA THR A 295 30.61 -7.36 9.63
C THR A 295 29.32 -8.03 10.08
N VAL A 296 28.69 -8.81 9.22
CA VAL A 296 27.42 -9.48 9.49
C VAL A 296 27.61 -10.98 9.35
N ALA A 297 27.41 -11.70 10.46
CA ALA A 297 27.43 -13.15 10.52
C ALA A 297 26.72 -13.62 11.79
N LYS A 298 26.11 -14.81 11.78
CA LYS A 298 25.56 -15.41 13.02
C LYS A 298 26.65 -15.73 14.06
N THR A 299 27.83 -16.10 13.59
CA THR A 299 28.99 -16.44 14.42
C THR A 299 30.25 -15.91 13.77
N MET A 300 31.12 -15.29 14.55
CA MET A 300 32.39 -14.74 14.08
C MET A 300 33.55 -15.66 14.43
N THR A 301 34.44 -15.92 13.47
CA THR A 301 35.69 -16.66 13.71
C THR A 301 36.91 -15.76 13.46
N ALA A 302 38.04 -16.10 14.09
CA ALA A 302 39.27 -15.34 13.88
C ALA A 302 39.74 -15.35 12.42
N GLU A 303 39.46 -16.41 11.66
CA GLU A 303 39.81 -16.52 10.24
C GLU A 303 39.08 -15.51 9.36
N MET A 304 37.80 -15.26 9.66
CA MET A 304 36.97 -14.31 8.94
C MET A 304 37.51 -12.87 9.01
N ILE A 305 38.26 -12.54 10.08
CA ILE A 305 38.80 -11.19 10.31
C ILE A 305 40.19 -11.00 9.68
N LYS A 306 40.89 -12.08 9.31
CA LYS A 306 42.30 -12.02 8.85
C LYS A 306 42.52 -11.17 7.60
N ASN A 307 41.49 -11.03 6.76
CA ASN A 307 41.58 -10.33 5.49
C ASN A 307 41.28 -8.82 5.59
N PHE A 308 40.95 -8.31 6.77
CA PHE A 308 40.72 -6.88 6.99
C PHE A 308 42.02 -6.17 7.39
N SER A 309 42.10 -4.88 7.07
CA SER A 309 43.21 -4.03 7.51
C SER A 309 43.21 -3.91 9.03
N LEU A 310 44.39 -4.02 9.65
CA LEU A 310 44.57 -3.92 11.10
C LEU A 310 44.14 -2.55 11.67
N ASP A 311 44.18 -1.50 10.84
CA ASP A 311 43.87 -0.13 11.24
C ASP A 311 42.41 0.28 10.93
N ALA A 312 41.63 -0.58 10.27
CA ALA A 312 40.24 -0.28 9.93
C ALA A 312 39.32 -0.59 11.12
N PRO A 313 38.49 0.37 11.58
CA PRO A 313 37.54 0.10 12.64
C PRO A 313 36.49 -0.91 12.15
N LEU A 314 36.37 -2.02 12.89
CA LEU A 314 35.46 -3.13 12.61
C LEU A 314 34.39 -3.21 13.68
N GLN A 315 33.13 -3.35 13.27
CA GLN A 315 32.02 -3.60 14.17
C GLN A 315 31.25 -4.84 13.72
N HIS A 316 30.99 -5.76 14.64
CA HIS A 316 30.27 -6.99 14.35
C HIS A 316 28.79 -6.86 14.69
N HIS A 317 27.93 -7.48 13.88
CA HIS A 317 26.49 -7.55 14.04
C HIS A 317 25.98 -8.96 13.75
N GLU A 318 25.03 -9.42 14.56
CA GLU A 318 24.42 -10.75 14.38
C GLU A 318 23.43 -10.78 13.21
N ASN A 319 22.85 -9.63 12.85
CA ASN A 319 21.87 -9.50 11.78
C ASN A 319 22.10 -8.24 10.94
N LEU A 320 21.56 -8.24 9.73
CA LEU A 320 21.77 -7.19 8.74
C LEU A 320 21.01 -5.89 9.08
N ASN A 321 19.87 -5.96 9.77
CA ASN A 321 19.12 -4.77 10.19
C ASN A 321 19.93 -3.92 11.18
N ALA A 322 20.55 -4.54 12.19
CA ALA A 322 21.39 -3.85 13.17
C ALA A 322 22.63 -3.19 12.52
N ALA A 323 23.19 -3.84 11.50
CA ALA A 323 24.29 -3.27 10.73
C ALA A 323 23.84 -2.02 9.96
N LEU A 324 22.73 -2.12 9.22
CA LEU A 324 22.15 -0.99 8.46
C LEU A 324 21.79 0.19 9.37
N GLU A 325 21.24 -0.09 10.55
CA GLU A 325 20.93 0.93 11.57
C GLU A 325 22.17 1.57 12.20
N SER A 326 23.34 0.95 12.11
CA SER A 326 24.59 1.49 12.66
C SER A 326 25.42 2.25 11.62
N CYS A 327 25.10 2.11 10.34
CA CYS A 327 25.83 2.73 9.24
C CYS A 327 25.66 4.25 9.16
N TYR A 328 26.71 4.88 8.63
CA TYR A 328 26.82 6.27 8.19
C TYR A 328 27.33 6.29 6.73
N SER A 329 27.19 7.42 6.04
CA SER A 329 27.76 7.55 4.67
C SER A 329 29.27 7.28 4.67
N GLY A 330 29.73 6.49 3.69
CA GLY A 330 31.10 6.02 3.52
C GLY A 330 31.37 4.62 4.08
N ASP A 331 30.44 4.05 4.85
CA ASP A 331 30.63 2.74 5.47
C ASP A 331 30.53 1.57 4.51
N THR A 332 31.10 0.45 4.95
CA THR A 332 31.03 -0.82 4.23
C THR A 332 30.44 -1.90 5.13
N ILE A 333 29.38 -2.54 4.67
CA ILE A 333 28.81 -3.76 5.26
C ILE A 333 29.38 -4.97 4.53
N VAL A 334 29.98 -5.89 5.27
CA VAL A 334 30.53 -7.15 4.78
C VAL A 334 29.74 -8.31 5.36
N ILE A 335 29.05 -9.03 4.48
CA ILE A 335 28.16 -10.12 4.84
C ILE A 335 28.86 -11.44 4.54
N PHE A 336 29.00 -12.28 5.56
CA PHE A 336 29.60 -13.60 5.41
C PHE A 336 28.58 -14.63 4.89
N PRO A 337 29.03 -15.79 4.38
CA PRO A 337 28.15 -16.80 3.82
C PRO A 337 27.02 -17.18 4.78
N GLY A 338 25.80 -17.25 4.26
CA GLY A 338 24.60 -17.50 5.03
C GLY A 338 23.34 -17.00 4.33
N GLU A 339 22.20 -17.28 4.95
CA GLU A 339 20.90 -16.75 4.56
C GLU A 339 20.45 -15.68 5.57
N TYR A 340 20.08 -14.51 5.06
CA TYR A 340 19.73 -13.31 5.83
C TYR A 340 18.41 -12.73 5.39
N LYS A 341 17.78 -11.97 6.30
CA LYS A 341 16.63 -11.11 6.03
C LYS A 341 16.93 -9.71 6.57
N ALA A 342 16.41 -8.69 5.90
CA ALA A 342 16.58 -7.32 6.33
C ALA A 342 15.48 -6.40 5.78
N GLU A 343 14.53 -6.06 6.64
CA GLU A 343 13.50 -5.05 6.39
C GLU A 343 14.13 -3.67 6.07
N ASN A 344 15.25 -3.32 6.70
CA ASN A 344 15.89 -2.01 6.49
C ASN A 344 16.47 -1.79 5.08
N LEU A 345 16.59 -2.84 4.26
CA LEU A 345 16.93 -2.69 2.84
C LEU A 345 15.82 -1.97 2.06
N SER A 346 14.58 -2.02 2.56
CA SER A 346 13.42 -1.36 1.98
C SER A 346 13.49 0.18 2.06
N LEU A 347 14.53 0.73 2.70
CA LEU A 347 14.80 2.17 2.77
C LEU A 347 16.28 2.49 3.05
N LEU A 348 17.11 2.52 2.01
CA LEU A 348 18.51 2.92 2.10
C LEU A 348 18.69 4.42 1.83
N THR A 349 19.24 5.14 2.80
CA THR A 349 19.42 6.60 2.74
C THR A 349 20.88 7.05 2.75
N GLU A 350 21.78 6.23 3.29
CA GLU A 350 23.21 6.53 3.43
C GLU A 350 24.00 6.01 2.23
N ASP A 351 25.13 6.67 1.93
CA ASP A 351 26.00 6.30 0.82
C ASP A 351 26.93 5.15 1.26
N ILE A 352 26.48 3.91 1.12
CA ILE A 352 27.15 2.73 1.69
C ILE A 352 27.45 1.65 0.65
N THR A 353 28.42 0.80 0.97
CA THR A 353 28.71 -0.42 0.21
C THR A 353 28.27 -1.65 0.99
N ILE A 354 27.42 -2.49 0.40
CA ILE A 354 26.99 -3.77 0.95
C ILE A 354 27.59 -4.87 0.07
N LYS A 355 28.49 -5.67 0.64
CA LYS A 355 29.17 -6.73 -0.09
C LYS A 355 29.11 -8.08 0.61
N GLY A 356 28.82 -9.14 -0.14
CA GLY A 356 29.04 -10.51 0.32
C GLY A 356 30.51 -10.90 0.30
N THR A 357 30.89 -11.90 1.06
CA THR A 357 32.22 -12.53 0.97
C THR A 357 32.11 -13.86 0.23
N GLY A 358 33.12 -14.20 -0.56
CA GLY A 358 33.14 -15.46 -1.30
C GLY A 358 32.34 -15.37 -2.59
N LYS A 359 31.63 -16.44 -2.93
CA LYS A 359 30.81 -16.48 -4.16
C LYS A 359 29.43 -15.85 -3.93
N PRO A 360 28.81 -15.24 -4.95
CA PRO A 360 27.49 -14.60 -4.79
C PRO A 360 26.41 -15.54 -4.25
N GLU A 361 26.46 -16.83 -4.58
CA GLU A 361 25.46 -17.83 -4.16
C GLU A 361 25.56 -18.21 -2.67
N GLU A 362 26.71 -17.95 -2.05
CA GLU A 362 26.98 -18.29 -0.66
C GLU A 362 26.37 -17.26 0.31
N THR A 363 26.12 -16.03 -0.17
CA THR A 363 25.50 -14.95 0.62
C THR A 363 24.12 -14.62 0.04
N ARG A 364 23.06 -15.13 0.68
CA ARG A 364 21.68 -14.99 0.21
C ARG A 364 20.90 -14.07 1.14
N ILE A 365 20.27 -13.04 0.58
CA ILE A 365 19.34 -12.17 1.29
C ILE A 365 17.95 -12.42 0.71
N VAL A 366 16.99 -12.75 1.56
CA VAL A 366 15.61 -13.07 1.17
C VAL A 366 14.70 -11.95 1.62
N SER A 367 13.78 -11.51 0.77
CA SER A 367 12.81 -10.48 1.12
C SER A 367 11.78 -10.99 2.13
N GLU A 368 11.15 -10.06 2.83
CA GLU A 368 10.02 -10.36 3.69
C GLU A 368 8.70 -10.08 2.96
N PRO A 369 7.82 -11.08 2.78
CA PRO A 369 6.57 -10.93 2.02
C PRO A 369 5.60 -9.86 2.56
N THR A 370 5.79 -9.41 3.79
CA THR A 370 4.97 -8.39 4.46
C THR A 370 5.32 -6.95 4.04
N HIS A 371 6.42 -6.77 3.29
CA HIS A 371 6.94 -5.46 2.88
C HIS A 371 6.69 -5.19 1.39
N ASP A 372 6.36 -3.94 1.06
CA ASP A 372 6.04 -3.53 -0.32
C ASP A 372 7.28 -3.57 -1.23
N THR A 373 8.42 -3.12 -0.70
CA THR A 373 9.72 -3.01 -1.37
C THR A 373 10.74 -3.95 -0.72
N PHE A 374 11.60 -4.56 -1.54
CA PHE A 374 12.71 -5.35 -1.00
C PHE A 374 13.96 -4.49 -0.80
N VAL A 375 14.52 -3.94 -1.88
CA VAL A 375 15.63 -2.98 -1.80
C VAL A 375 15.20 -1.66 -2.42
N LEU A 376 15.25 -0.57 -1.66
CA LEU A 376 14.93 0.78 -2.13
C LEU A 376 16.09 1.71 -1.81
N SER A 377 16.66 2.37 -2.83
CA SER A 377 17.69 3.38 -2.64
C SER A 377 17.18 4.78 -2.86
N LYS A 378 17.47 5.64 -1.87
CA LYS A 378 17.34 7.09 -1.91
C LYS A 378 18.68 7.80 -1.73
N ALA A 379 19.81 7.07 -1.61
CA ALA A 379 21.12 7.67 -1.36
C ALA A 379 21.75 8.24 -2.63
N GLN A 380 22.86 8.99 -2.51
CA GLN A 380 23.59 9.51 -3.68
C GLN A 380 24.39 8.41 -4.37
N ASP A 381 25.02 7.50 -3.61
CA ASP A 381 25.77 6.37 -4.17
C ASP A 381 25.67 5.13 -3.26
N ILE A 382 25.01 4.07 -3.73
CA ILE A 382 24.96 2.76 -3.06
C ILE A 382 25.58 1.69 -3.91
N LYS A 383 26.29 0.76 -3.29
CA LYS A 383 26.89 -0.39 -3.99
C LYS A 383 26.44 -1.70 -3.38
N LEU A 384 25.87 -2.58 -4.20
CA LEU A 384 25.58 -3.97 -3.86
C LEU A 384 26.56 -4.86 -4.63
N MET A 385 27.33 -5.68 -3.92
CA MET A 385 28.39 -6.47 -4.53
C MET A 385 28.40 -7.93 -4.03
N GLN A 386 28.70 -8.88 -4.91
CA GLN A 386 29.03 -10.26 -4.53
C GLN A 386 27.97 -10.96 -3.65
N LEU A 387 26.69 -10.78 -3.95
CA LEU A 387 25.60 -11.34 -3.16
C LEU A 387 24.41 -11.77 -4.02
N THR A 388 23.54 -12.60 -3.45
CA THR A 388 22.28 -13.03 -4.06
C THR A 388 21.10 -12.40 -3.34
N LEU A 389 20.23 -11.70 -4.07
CA LEU A 389 18.93 -11.25 -3.59
C LEU A 389 17.84 -12.22 -4.09
N VAL A 390 16.94 -12.63 -3.21
CA VAL A 390 15.81 -13.51 -3.53
C VAL A 390 14.51 -12.85 -3.11
N GLN A 391 13.71 -12.44 -4.09
CA GLN A 391 12.39 -11.88 -3.89
C GLN A 391 11.37 -12.98 -3.56
N GLN A 392 10.51 -12.70 -2.58
CA GLN A 392 9.38 -13.49 -2.12
C GLN A 392 8.26 -12.53 -1.68
N GLY A 393 7.15 -12.51 -2.41
CA GLY A 393 5.91 -11.84 -2.02
C GLY A 393 5.90 -10.30 -2.06
N THR A 394 6.98 -9.64 -2.53
CA THR A 394 7.02 -8.17 -2.70
C THR A 394 6.60 -7.77 -4.12
N VAL A 395 6.11 -6.53 -4.30
CA VAL A 395 5.58 -6.07 -5.61
C VAL A 395 6.42 -5.04 -6.32
N ASP A 396 7.17 -4.21 -5.61
CA ASP A 396 7.92 -3.09 -6.20
C ASP A 396 9.27 -3.53 -6.79
N GLY A 397 9.30 -4.69 -7.44
CA GLY A 397 10.51 -5.34 -7.93
C GLY A 397 11.56 -5.67 -6.86
N ILE A 398 12.66 -6.29 -7.28
CA ILE A 398 13.72 -6.71 -6.34
C ILE A 398 14.55 -5.52 -5.85
N VAL A 399 14.77 -4.53 -6.71
CA VAL A 399 15.54 -3.31 -6.43
C VAL A 399 14.86 -2.11 -7.08
N VAL A 400 14.65 -1.04 -6.32
CA VAL A 400 14.15 0.25 -6.79
C VAL A 400 15.19 1.33 -6.52
N VAL A 401 15.63 2.01 -7.58
CA VAL A 401 16.47 3.21 -7.47
C VAL A 401 15.58 4.43 -7.61
N GLU A 402 15.25 5.05 -6.48
CA GLU A 402 14.33 6.18 -6.45
C GLU A 402 15.02 7.51 -6.74
N SER A 403 16.27 7.66 -6.29
CA SER A 403 17.11 8.82 -6.55
C SER A 403 18.59 8.45 -6.43
N GLY A 404 19.46 9.30 -7.01
CA GLY A 404 20.91 9.11 -6.95
C GLY A 404 21.40 7.97 -7.84
N HIS A 405 22.44 7.28 -7.40
CA HIS A 405 23.11 6.24 -8.14
C HIS A 405 23.16 4.93 -7.35
N MET A 406 22.89 3.82 -8.02
CA MET A 406 23.14 2.48 -7.48
C MET A 406 24.05 1.68 -8.41
N THR A 407 25.05 1.02 -7.83
CA THR A 407 25.89 0.03 -8.50
C THR A 407 25.52 -1.37 -8.03
N ILE A 408 25.30 -2.29 -8.96
CA ILE A 408 25.11 -3.71 -8.69
C ILE A 408 26.20 -4.47 -9.43
N ALA A 409 27.10 -5.14 -8.71
CA ALA A 409 28.28 -5.77 -9.30
C ALA A 409 28.47 -7.22 -8.83
N ASN A 410 28.56 -8.15 -9.78
CA ASN A 410 28.71 -9.58 -9.49
C ASN A 410 27.63 -10.09 -8.53
N CYS A 411 26.37 -9.77 -8.79
CA CYS A 411 25.23 -10.15 -7.97
C CYS A 411 24.28 -11.08 -8.75
N VAL A 412 23.46 -11.84 -8.01
CA VAL A 412 22.36 -12.63 -8.58
C VAL A 412 21.04 -12.12 -8.03
N LEU A 413 20.16 -11.63 -8.90
CA LEU A 413 18.84 -11.09 -8.57
C LEU A 413 17.77 -12.09 -9.02
N LYS A 414 17.21 -12.85 -8.05
CA LYS A 414 16.11 -13.79 -8.28
C LYS A 414 14.78 -13.10 -7.96
N CYS A 415 14.09 -12.70 -9.01
CA CYS A 415 12.89 -11.87 -8.94
C CYS A 415 11.63 -12.77 -8.96
N GLU A 416 10.50 -12.20 -8.52
CA GLU A 416 9.14 -12.73 -8.74
C GLU A 416 8.30 -11.70 -9.52
N GLY A 417 8.42 -10.42 -9.16
CA GLY A 417 7.76 -9.28 -9.81
C GLY A 417 8.58 -8.71 -10.97
N THR A 418 8.86 -7.41 -10.93
CA THR A 418 9.87 -6.76 -11.81
C THR A 418 11.27 -6.96 -11.23
N GLY A 419 12.31 -6.96 -12.06
CA GLY A 419 13.69 -6.98 -11.58
C GLY A 419 14.11 -5.65 -10.96
N VAL A 420 14.83 -4.83 -11.72
CA VAL A 420 15.33 -3.53 -11.24
C VAL A 420 14.50 -2.39 -11.83
N CYS A 421 13.92 -1.54 -10.98
CA CYS A 421 13.20 -0.33 -11.37
C CYS A 421 14.05 0.92 -11.14
N VAL A 422 14.27 1.73 -12.18
CA VAL A 422 15.03 3.00 -12.08
C VAL A 422 14.12 4.17 -12.36
N LEU A 423 13.87 5.00 -11.36
CA LEU A 423 12.92 6.10 -11.44
C LEU A 423 13.51 7.35 -12.11
N THR A 424 12.62 8.31 -12.37
CA THR A 424 12.96 9.58 -13.01
C THR A 424 14.09 10.31 -12.30
N GLY A 425 15.15 10.62 -13.05
CA GLY A 425 16.35 11.31 -12.57
C GLY A 425 17.33 10.43 -11.79
N ALA A 426 17.03 9.14 -11.58
CA ALA A 426 17.94 8.19 -10.96
C ALA A 426 18.88 7.54 -11.97
N SER A 427 19.93 6.90 -11.46
CA SER A 427 20.98 6.26 -12.26
C SER A 427 21.33 4.87 -11.73
N LEU A 428 21.56 3.94 -12.66
CA LEU A 428 21.88 2.55 -12.36
C LEU A 428 23.12 2.10 -13.13
N THR A 429 24.03 1.42 -12.46
CA THR A 429 25.12 0.67 -13.09
C THR A 429 25.03 -0.79 -12.67
N VAL A 430 24.92 -1.70 -13.64
CA VAL A 430 24.92 -3.14 -13.39
C VAL A 430 26.07 -3.78 -14.16
N THR A 431 26.94 -4.50 -13.44
CA THR A 431 28.09 -5.18 -14.05
C THR A 431 28.18 -6.65 -13.63
N ASP A 432 28.47 -7.53 -14.57
CA ASP A 432 28.74 -8.96 -14.35
C ASP A 432 27.69 -9.66 -13.47
N SER A 433 26.43 -9.25 -13.58
CA SER A 433 25.34 -9.72 -12.71
C SER A 433 24.29 -10.51 -13.48
N GLU A 434 23.52 -11.34 -12.77
CA GLU A 434 22.42 -12.12 -13.32
C GLU A 434 21.09 -11.58 -12.77
N ILE A 435 20.16 -11.25 -13.66
CA ILE A 435 18.79 -10.83 -13.33
C ILE A 435 17.83 -11.84 -13.93
N THR A 436 17.10 -12.57 -13.08
CA THR A 436 16.24 -13.65 -13.55
C THR A 436 14.95 -13.78 -12.77
N GLY A 437 13.95 -14.40 -13.39
CA GLY A 437 12.71 -14.79 -12.75
C GLY A 437 11.68 -13.68 -12.60
N ALA A 438 11.85 -12.52 -13.23
CA ALA A 438 10.88 -11.42 -13.16
C ALA A 438 9.59 -11.81 -13.91
N GLN A 439 8.66 -12.54 -13.29
CA GLN A 439 7.54 -13.17 -14.00
C GLN A 439 6.49 -12.14 -14.42
N GLN A 440 6.25 -11.13 -13.59
CA GLN A 440 5.20 -10.12 -13.78
C GLN A 440 5.68 -8.84 -14.49
N GLY A 441 6.98 -8.72 -14.77
CA GLY A 441 7.55 -7.52 -15.38
C GLY A 441 8.89 -7.74 -16.09
N ALA A 442 9.56 -6.65 -16.44
CA ALA A 442 10.87 -6.69 -17.07
C ALA A 442 11.98 -7.04 -16.05
N GLY A 443 13.12 -7.53 -16.54
CA GLY A 443 14.33 -7.65 -15.72
C GLY A 443 14.89 -6.27 -15.35
N VAL A 444 14.82 -5.29 -16.25
CA VAL A 444 15.16 -3.89 -15.96
C VAL A 444 14.08 -2.97 -16.52
N GLU A 445 13.57 -2.05 -15.71
CA GLU A 445 12.58 -1.06 -16.10
C GLU A 445 13.09 0.36 -15.84
N LEU A 446 13.17 1.17 -16.91
CA LEU A 446 13.64 2.54 -16.89
C LEU A 446 12.47 3.52 -17.03
N TYR A 447 12.32 4.41 -16.06
CA TYR A 447 11.35 5.50 -16.08
C TYR A 447 11.89 6.75 -16.75
N PRO A 448 11.01 7.65 -17.19
CA PRO A 448 11.43 8.81 -17.96
C PRO A 448 12.53 9.64 -17.31
N GLY A 449 13.56 10.00 -18.08
CA GLY A 449 14.71 10.78 -17.61
C GLY A 449 15.71 10.04 -16.73
N SER A 450 15.55 8.73 -16.52
CA SER A 450 16.54 7.91 -15.81
C SER A 450 17.75 7.55 -16.70
N THR A 451 18.81 7.03 -16.07
CA THR A 451 19.99 6.56 -16.79
C THR A 451 20.40 5.17 -16.33
N ALA A 452 20.88 4.32 -17.25
CA ALA A 452 21.37 3.00 -16.93
C ALA A 452 22.59 2.61 -17.78
N LEU A 453 23.57 1.98 -17.14
CA LEU A 453 24.71 1.32 -17.75
C LEU A 453 24.68 -0.17 -17.40
N LEU A 454 24.56 -1.02 -18.42
CA LEU A 454 24.55 -2.47 -18.27
C LEU A 454 25.77 -3.06 -18.98
N GLU A 455 26.69 -3.69 -18.25
CA GLU A 455 27.87 -4.35 -18.82
C GLU A 455 28.03 -5.80 -18.35
N GLY A 456 28.15 -6.75 -19.27
CA GLY A 456 28.48 -8.15 -18.92
C GLY A 456 27.36 -8.91 -18.20
N ASN A 457 26.11 -8.44 -18.26
CA ASN A 457 25.02 -9.03 -17.46
C ASN A 457 24.25 -10.12 -18.22
N LYS A 458 23.59 -10.99 -17.45
CA LYS A 458 22.62 -11.97 -17.95
C LYS A 458 21.22 -11.55 -17.53
N ILE A 459 20.29 -11.38 -18.47
CA ILE A 459 18.88 -11.01 -18.19
C ILE A 459 17.95 -12.01 -18.86
N HIS A 460 17.31 -12.88 -18.08
CA HIS A 460 16.55 -14.00 -18.65
C HIS A 460 15.40 -14.52 -17.78
N HIS A 461 14.46 -15.24 -18.42
CA HIS A 461 13.22 -15.72 -17.81
C HIS A 461 12.33 -14.60 -17.22
N CYS A 462 12.39 -13.40 -17.80
CA CYS A 462 11.55 -12.27 -17.44
C CYS A 462 10.29 -12.18 -18.32
N ASN A 463 9.27 -11.48 -17.80
CA ASN A 463 7.96 -11.27 -18.40
C ASN A 463 7.19 -12.57 -18.74
N ASN A 464 7.44 -13.67 -18.02
CA ASN A 464 6.98 -15.01 -18.41
C ASN A 464 5.61 -15.43 -17.84
N THR A 465 4.86 -14.53 -17.20
CA THR A 465 3.50 -14.85 -16.72
C THR A 465 2.54 -15.10 -17.88
N ARG A 466 1.67 -16.11 -17.73
CA ARG A 466 0.52 -16.38 -18.62
C ARG A 466 -0.55 -15.31 -18.40
N ALA A 467 -0.30 -14.06 -18.82
CA ALA A 467 -1.40 -13.12 -19.00
C ALA A 467 -2.38 -13.73 -20.02
N SER A 468 -3.67 -13.75 -19.64
CA SER A 468 -4.81 -13.99 -20.53
C SER A 468 -4.54 -13.33 -21.89
N GLU A 469 -4.90 -14.00 -22.99
CA GLU A 469 -4.68 -13.60 -24.39
C GLU A 469 -5.26 -12.22 -24.77
N THR A 470 -5.80 -11.47 -23.81
CA THR A 470 -6.46 -10.18 -23.93
C THR A 470 -5.58 -8.96 -23.63
N SER A 471 -4.32 -9.10 -23.19
CA SER A 471 -3.38 -7.97 -23.11
C SER A 471 -2.41 -7.95 -24.31
N PRO A 472 -2.45 -6.91 -25.18
CA PRO A 472 -1.66 -6.90 -26.42
C PRO A 472 -0.18 -6.56 -26.22
N ARG A 473 0.30 -6.47 -24.97
CA ARG A 473 1.60 -5.85 -24.67
C ARG A 473 2.69 -6.91 -24.54
N SER A 474 3.37 -7.19 -25.66
CA SER A 474 4.62 -7.98 -25.67
C SER A 474 5.77 -7.13 -25.09
N LEU A 475 5.79 -6.97 -23.76
CA LEU A 475 6.90 -6.35 -23.02
C LEU A 475 8.17 -7.19 -23.16
N GLY A 476 9.33 -6.63 -22.81
CA GLY A 476 10.62 -7.28 -23.03
C GLY A 476 11.41 -7.58 -21.76
N GLY A 477 12.63 -8.09 -21.95
CA GLY A 477 13.61 -8.25 -20.86
C GLY A 477 14.02 -6.92 -20.24
N ILE A 478 14.09 -5.86 -21.06
CA ILE A 478 14.30 -4.47 -20.62
C ILE A 478 13.16 -3.59 -21.15
N ASN A 479 12.55 -2.79 -20.28
CA ASN A 479 11.49 -1.83 -20.65
C ASN A 479 11.95 -0.39 -20.43
N ILE A 480 11.68 0.48 -21.40
CA ILE A 480 12.02 1.91 -21.37
C ILE A 480 10.74 2.73 -21.53
N LYS A 481 10.30 3.42 -20.48
CA LYS A 481 9.12 4.31 -20.50
C LYS A 481 9.53 5.71 -20.96
N VAL A 482 8.86 6.24 -21.99
CA VAL A 482 9.26 7.47 -22.67
C VAL A 482 8.49 8.70 -22.16
N VAL A 483 9.18 9.86 -22.18
CA VAL A 483 8.79 11.27 -21.90
C VAL A 483 9.20 11.80 -20.52
N PRO A 484 10.43 12.32 -20.36
CA PRO A 484 11.56 12.34 -21.31
C PRO A 484 12.24 10.98 -21.51
N VAL A 485 12.91 10.76 -22.66
CA VAL A 485 13.55 9.47 -22.99
C VAL A 485 14.69 9.13 -22.00
N PRO A 486 14.69 7.95 -21.37
CA PRO A 486 15.81 7.47 -20.54
C PRO A 486 17.09 7.22 -21.35
N LYS A 487 18.26 7.36 -20.73
CA LYS A 487 19.55 7.03 -21.36
C LYS A 487 19.97 5.62 -20.97
N LEU A 488 20.01 4.69 -21.92
CA LEU A 488 20.50 3.33 -21.71
C LEU A 488 21.79 3.11 -22.52
N LYS A 489 22.81 2.55 -21.86
CA LYS A 489 24.01 2.02 -22.51
C LYS A 489 24.18 0.55 -22.16
N MET A 490 24.40 -0.28 -23.19
CA MET A 490 24.56 -1.73 -23.05
C MET A 490 25.82 -2.23 -23.74
N LYS A 491 26.59 -3.06 -23.05
CA LYS A 491 27.79 -3.69 -23.59
C LYS A 491 27.93 -5.12 -23.08
N ASN A 492 28.18 -6.09 -23.97
CA ASN A 492 28.46 -7.48 -23.60
C ASN A 492 27.38 -8.16 -22.73
N ASN A 493 26.12 -7.72 -22.81
CA ASN A 493 25.02 -8.37 -22.10
C ASN A 493 24.45 -9.54 -22.90
N HIS A 494 23.96 -10.56 -22.19
CA HIS A 494 23.24 -11.70 -22.75
C HIS A 494 21.80 -11.68 -22.27
N ILE A 495 20.88 -11.40 -23.18
CA ILE A 495 19.44 -11.28 -22.89
C ILE A 495 18.72 -12.40 -23.64
N PHE A 496 18.15 -13.36 -22.92
CA PHE A 496 17.61 -14.59 -23.51
C PHE A 496 16.40 -15.13 -22.76
N SER A 497 15.61 -16.00 -23.40
CA SER A 497 14.47 -16.69 -22.76
C SER A 497 13.50 -15.75 -22.04
N ASN A 498 13.33 -14.52 -22.54
CA ASN A 498 12.31 -13.57 -22.06
C ASN A 498 11.08 -13.66 -22.96
N ARG A 499 9.87 -13.47 -22.43
CA ARG A 499 8.68 -13.45 -23.29
C ARG A 499 8.59 -12.09 -23.99
N GLY A 500 8.61 -12.06 -25.33
CA GLY A 500 8.44 -10.83 -26.12
C GLY A 500 9.74 -10.36 -26.78
N HIS A 501 10.15 -9.13 -26.48
CA HIS A 501 11.36 -8.52 -27.06
C HIS A 501 12.54 -8.52 -26.07
N GLY A 502 13.77 -8.37 -26.56
CA GLY A 502 14.93 -8.11 -25.70
C GLY A 502 14.80 -6.76 -25.01
N VAL A 503 14.54 -5.71 -25.80
CA VAL A 503 14.28 -4.34 -25.33
C VAL A 503 12.96 -3.82 -25.88
N THR A 504 12.13 -3.22 -25.02
CA THR A 504 10.86 -2.59 -25.39
C THR A 504 10.85 -1.12 -25.00
N ILE A 505 10.55 -0.24 -25.95
CA ILE A 505 10.34 1.19 -25.73
C ILE A 505 8.84 1.45 -25.67
N LEU A 506 8.35 1.94 -24.53
CA LEU A 506 6.95 2.23 -24.25
C LEU A 506 6.68 3.71 -24.46
N GLN A 507 5.89 4.03 -25.48
CA GLN A 507 5.50 5.40 -25.82
C GLN A 507 4.06 5.66 -25.38
N PRO A 508 3.77 6.72 -24.59
CA PRO A 508 2.40 7.03 -24.19
C PRO A 508 1.52 7.36 -25.41
N SER A 509 0.31 6.78 -25.43
CA SER A 509 -0.66 6.95 -26.53
C SER A 509 -1.32 8.34 -26.56
N GLU A 510 -1.37 9.03 -25.41
CA GLU A 510 -1.92 10.38 -25.27
C GLU A 510 -1.03 11.23 -24.34
N ILE A 511 -0.59 12.40 -24.81
CA ILE A 511 0.04 13.43 -23.96
C ILE A 511 -1.10 14.23 -23.33
N PRO A 512 -1.26 14.28 -21.99
CA PRO A 512 -2.36 15.04 -21.38
C PRO A 512 -2.16 16.53 -21.62
N ALA A 513 -3.11 17.17 -22.30
CA ALA A 513 -3.19 18.61 -22.44
C ALA A 513 -3.78 19.23 -21.15
N SER A 514 -3.08 19.18 -20.02
CA SER A 514 -3.43 19.94 -18.82
C SER A 514 -2.29 19.92 -17.80
N ALA A 515 -1.23 20.67 -18.09
CA ALA A 515 -0.27 21.12 -17.08
C ALA A 515 0.15 22.54 -17.45
N GLU A 516 -0.80 23.48 -17.37
CA GLU A 516 -0.44 24.89 -17.32
C GLU A 516 0.23 25.15 -15.97
N GLY A 517 1.55 25.25 -16.00
CA GLY A 517 2.36 25.68 -14.86
C GLY A 517 3.50 24.72 -14.53
N VAL A 518 4.48 24.60 -15.44
CA VAL A 518 5.94 24.69 -15.18
C VAL A 518 6.67 24.28 -16.48
N GLY A 519 7.30 25.27 -17.14
CA GLY A 519 8.53 25.12 -17.95
C GLY A 519 8.51 24.27 -19.24
N GLU A 520 8.52 24.96 -20.38
CA GLU A 520 8.94 24.51 -21.73
C GLU A 520 8.40 23.16 -22.23
N LEU A 521 7.22 23.23 -22.85
CA LEU A 521 6.71 22.22 -23.79
C LEU A 521 7.72 22.01 -24.93
N THR A 522 8.36 20.83 -24.97
CA THR A 522 9.06 20.38 -26.17
C THR A 522 8.02 20.09 -27.26
N ALA A 523 8.28 20.57 -28.48
CA ALA A 523 7.39 20.34 -29.61
C ALA A 523 7.25 18.83 -29.86
N SER A 524 6.09 18.36 -30.35
CA SER A 524 5.89 16.92 -30.63
C SER A 524 6.94 16.32 -31.58
N GLY A 525 7.61 17.16 -32.38
CA GLY A 525 8.76 16.79 -33.20
C GLY A 525 10.01 16.37 -32.42
N ASP A 526 10.28 16.97 -31.25
CA ASP A 526 11.45 16.63 -30.43
C ASP A 526 11.34 15.23 -29.82
N ALA A 527 10.12 14.80 -29.48
CA ALA A 527 9.87 13.48 -28.89
C ALA A 527 10.13 12.34 -29.89
N GLU A 528 9.65 12.48 -31.15
CA GLU A 528 9.91 11.52 -32.22
C GLU A 528 11.39 11.47 -32.62
N GLU A 529 12.06 12.61 -32.66
CA GLU A 529 13.50 12.69 -32.95
C GLU A 529 14.33 12.03 -31.84
N THR A 530 13.93 12.20 -30.57
CA THR A 530 14.63 11.60 -29.41
C THR A 530 14.47 10.08 -29.37
N VAL A 531 13.27 9.53 -29.67
CA VAL A 531 13.05 8.07 -29.74
C VAL A 531 13.83 7.46 -30.91
N SER A 532 13.86 8.13 -32.07
CA SER A 532 14.63 7.69 -33.23
C SER A 532 16.13 7.62 -32.93
N LYS A 533 16.66 8.61 -32.19
CA LYS A 533 18.05 8.63 -31.75
C LYS A 533 18.35 7.50 -30.75
N LEU A 534 17.50 7.27 -29.76
CA LEU A 534 17.64 6.13 -28.84
C LEU A 534 17.65 4.80 -29.60
N MET A 535 16.76 4.62 -30.57
CA MET A 535 16.72 3.42 -31.41
C MET A 535 18.03 3.24 -32.20
N GLN A 536 18.63 4.32 -32.70
CA GLN A 536 19.91 4.27 -33.40
C GLN A 536 21.05 3.87 -32.44
N ASP A 537 21.10 4.47 -31.26
CA ASP A 537 22.12 4.17 -30.24
C ASP A 537 22.04 2.71 -29.79
N LEU A 538 20.84 2.20 -29.48
CA LEU A 538 20.63 0.80 -29.10
C LEU A 538 20.99 -0.19 -30.22
N ARG A 539 20.77 0.19 -31.49
CA ARG A 539 21.17 -0.62 -32.64
C ARG A 539 22.69 -0.68 -32.82
N LEU A 540 23.41 0.40 -32.51
CA LEU A 540 24.88 0.41 -32.53
C LEU A 540 25.44 -0.49 -31.42
N GLU A 541 24.82 -0.45 -30.25
CA GLU A 541 25.20 -1.27 -29.10
C GLU A 541 24.88 -2.76 -29.30
N LYS A 542 23.89 -3.11 -30.14
CA LYS A 542 23.52 -4.50 -30.47
C LYS A 542 24.71 -5.36 -30.87
N ASN A 543 25.70 -4.82 -31.61
CA ASN A 543 26.86 -5.60 -32.05
C ASN A 543 27.70 -6.15 -30.90
N THR A 544 27.57 -5.57 -29.71
CA THR A 544 28.27 -6.02 -28.50
C THR A 544 27.38 -6.82 -27.56
N ASN A 545 26.08 -6.97 -27.83
CA ASN A 545 25.13 -7.66 -26.95
C ASN A 545 24.53 -8.88 -27.67
N THR A 546 24.20 -9.94 -26.93
CA THR A 546 23.60 -11.17 -27.46
C THR A 546 22.13 -11.24 -27.07
N LEU A 547 21.24 -11.34 -28.06
CA LEU A 547 19.78 -11.44 -27.90
C LEU A 547 19.31 -12.78 -28.48
N ASP A 548 19.08 -13.80 -27.64
CA ASP A 548 18.72 -15.16 -28.07
C ASP A 548 17.25 -15.49 -27.75
N ASP A 549 16.55 -16.14 -28.69
CA ASP A 549 15.15 -16.57 -28.55
C ASP A 549 14.13 -15.46 -28.19
N VAL A 550 14.50 -14.21 -28.43
CA VAL A 550 13.68 -13.00 -28.21
C VAL A 550 13.63 -12.15 -29.48
N LYS A 551 12.55 -11.41 -29.70
CA LYS A 551 12.50 -10.40 -30.77
C LYS A 551 13.44 -9.24 -30.40
N ASP A 552 14.16 -8.61 -31.33
CA ASP A 552 15.23 -7.62 -31.04
C ASP A 552 14.79 -6.43 -30.15
N ILE A 553 14.38 -5.33 -30.78
CA ILE A 553 14.00 -4.06 -30.13
C ILE A 553 12.66 -3.66 -30.74
N ALA A 554 11.66 -3.36 -29.92
CA ALA A 554 10.37 -2.88 -30.38
C ALA A 554 9.93 -1.59 -29.69
N VAL A 555 9.19 -0.78 -30.44
CA VAL A 555 8.42 0.34 -29.92
C VAL A 555 6.98 -0.13 -29.76
N VAL A 556 6.43 0.06 -28.57
CA VAL A 556 5.06 -0.33 -28.22
C VAL A 556 4.35 0.92 -27.70
N HIS A 557 3.18 1.22 -28.26
CA HIS A 557 2.33 2.31 -27.78
C HIS A 557 1.57 1.83 -26.54
N SER A 558 1.73 2.54 -25.43
CA SER A 558 1.17 2.23 -24.11
C SER A 558 -0.07 3.03 -23.82
#